data_AF-L0DHI6-F1
#
_entry.id   AF-L0DHI6-F1
#
_cell.length_a   1.000
_cell.length_b   1.000
_cell.length_c   1.000
_cell.angle_alpha   90.00
_cell.angle_beta   90.00
_cell.angle_gamma   90.00
#
_symmetry.space_group_name_H-M   'P 1'
#
loop_
_entity.id
_entity.type
_entity.pdbx_description
1 polymer ?
#
loop_
_entity_poly.entity_id
_entity_poly.type
_entity_poly.pdbx_seq_one_letter_code
_entity_poly.pdbx_strand_id
1 'polypeptide(L)'
;MAIYEELCGIHWPNEFVVEFVDGTRERLLRGDGVGVIPPADDPEGYGALYADLPKRRPCDREQCGRHVRFTELRAIYSPDGRLLWPET
;
A
#
# COMPACT_ATOMS: atom_id res chain seq x y z
N MET A 1 -8.44 -3.57 14.85
CA MET A 1 -8.40 -4.98 14.38
C MET A 1 -6.94 -5.31 14.07
N ALA A 2 -6.59 -6.48 13.53
CA ALA A 2 -5.24 -6.64 13.02
C ALA A 2 -5.08 -5.81 11.73
N ILE A 3 -3.94 -5.14 11.55
CA ILE A 3 -3.73 -4.23 10.41
C ILE A 3 -4.08 -4.86 9.05
N TYR A 4 -3.75 -6.14 8.84
CA TYR A 4 -4.04 -6.83 7.58
C TYR A 4 -5.55 -6.99 7.32
N GLU A 5 -6.38 -7.13 8.36
CA GLU A 5 -7.83 -7.22 8.23
C GLU A 5 -8.41 -5.86 7.82
N GLU A 6 -7.92 -4.78 8.42
CA GLU A 6 -8.32 -3.41 8.12
C GLU A 6 -7.95 -3.05 6.67
N LEU A 7 -6.73 -3.38 6.24
CA LEU A 7 -6.27 -3.13 4.87
C LEU A 7 -7.06 -3.95 3.83
N CYS A 8 -7.47 -5.18 4.15
CA CYS A 8 -8.34 -5.99 3.29
C CYS A 8 -9.77 -5.40 3.17
N GLY A 9 -10.22 -4.64 4.16
CA GLY A 9 -11.52 -3.96 4.15
C GLY A 9 -11.56 -2.69 3.29
N ILE A 10 -10.40 -2.16 2.87
CA ILE A 10 -10.32 -0.93 2.09
C ILE A 10 -10.88 -1.15 0.67
N HIS A 11 -11.83 -0.31 0.28
CA HIS A 11 -12.20 -0.14 -1.12
C HIS A 11 -11.14 0.68 -1.86
N TRP A 12 -10.13 -0.01 -2.37
CA TRP A 12 -8.95 0.63 -2.98
C TRP A 12 -9.30 1.46 -4.23
N PRO A 13 -8.99 2.78 -4.23
CA PRO A 13 -9.05 3.59 -5.44
C PRO A 13 -7.99 3.15 -6.46
N ASN A 14 -8.09 3.63 -7.71
CA ASN A 14 -7.13 3.27 -8.77
C ASN A 14 -5.68 3.69 -8.43
N GLU A 15 -5.52 4.77 -7.67
CA GLU A 15 -4.25 5.21 -7.11
C GLU A 15 -4.49 5.69 -5.67
N PHE A 16 -3.45 5.60 -4.83
CA PHE A 16 -3.50 6.00 -3.42
C PHE A 16 -2.11 6.43 -2.96
N VAL A 17 -2.05 7.07 -1.79
CA VAL A 17 -0.80 7.54 -1.20
C VAL A 17 -0.56 6.79 0.10
N VAL A 18 0.61 6.17 0.22
CA VAL A 18 1.11 5.64 1.49
C VAL A 18 1.97 6.70 2.16
N GLU A 19 1.76 6.90 3.47
CA GLU A 19 2.65 7.66 4.34
C GLU A 19 3.42 6.68 5.20
N PHE A 20 4.73 6.86 5.25
CA PHE A 20 5.64 6.05 6.05
C PHE A 20 5.86 6.68 7.43
N VAL A 21 6.37 5.88 8.37
CA VAL A 21 6.68 6.31 9.74
C VAL A 21 7.72 7.43 9.82
N ASP A 22 8.59 7.56 8.81
CA ASP A 22 9.57 8.64 8.69
C ASP A 22 8.96 9.96 8.15
N GLY A 23 7.67 9.95 7.79
CA GLY A 23 6.94 11.08 7.22
C GLY A 23 7.03 11.17 5.68
N THR A 24 7.78 10.29 5.03
CA THR A 24 7.83 10.21 3.57
C THR A 24 6.47 9.76 3.03
N ARG A 25 6.11 10.25 1.84
CA ARG A 25 4.88 9.86 1.14
C ARG A 25 5.20 9.35 -0.25
N GLU A 26 4.55 8.26 -0.64
CA GLU A 26 4.71 7.65 -1.96
C GLU A 26 3.34 7.33 -2.57
N ARG A 27 3.19 7.64 -3.85
CA ARG A 27 1.99 7.31 -4.61
C ARG A 27 2.13 5.93 -5.22
N LEU A 28 1.16 5.07 -4.95
CA LEU A 28 1.04 3.72 -5.49
C LEU A 28 -0.24 3.61 -6.34
N LEU A 29 -0.24 2.64 -7.23
CA LEU A 29 -1.35 2.28 -8.09
C LEU A 29 -1.93 0.96 -7.63
N ARG A 30 -3.26 0.85 -7.65
CA ARG A 30 -3.90 -0.44 -7.38
C ARG A 30 -3.50 -1.50 -8.41
N GLY A 31 -3.25 -1.10 -9.66
CA GLY A 31 -3.04 -2.06 -10.74
C GLY A 31 -4.22 -3.03 -10.86
N ASP A 32 -3.90 -4.32 -10.96
CA ASP A 32 -4.87 -5.42 -10.93
C ASP A 32 -5.44 -5.70 -9.51
N GLY A 33 -4.80 -5.17 -8.47
CA GLY A 33 -5.23 -5.30 -7.08
C GLY A 33 -4.11 -4.95 -6.09
N VAL A 34 -4.50 -4.59 -4.86
CA VAL A 34 -3.55 -4.48 -3.74
C VAL A 34 -3.46 -5.82 -3.04
N GLY A 35 -2.27 -6.40 -3.01
CA GLY A 35 -1.98 -7.61 -2.23
C GLY A 35 -1.74 -7.26 -0.77
N VAL A 36 -2.30 -8.03 0.16
CA VAL A 36 -2.05 -7.89 1.59
C VAL A 36 -1.54 -9.23 2.10
N ILE A 37 -0.34 -9.23 2.67
CA ILE A 37 0.34 -10.41 3.20
C ILE A 37 0.27 -10.30 4.73
N PRO A 38 -0.46 -11.19 5.41
CA PRO A 38 -0.52 -11.17 6.87
C PRO A 38 0.84 -11.57 7.46
N PRO A 39 1.16 -11.15 8.71
CA PRO A 39 2.42 -11.50 9.36
C PRO A 39 2.69 -13.00 9.44
N ALA A 40 1.65 -13.84 9.51
CA ALA A 40 1.79 -15.29 9.55
C ALA A 40 2.30 -15.90 8.24
N ASP A 41 2.07 -15.23 7.11
CA ASP A 41 2.47 -15.69 5.77
C ASP A 41 3.77 -15.01 5.28
N ASP A 42 4.29 -14.06 6.05
CA ASP A 42 5.55 -13.38 5.80
C ASP A 42 6.69 -14.09 6.56
N PRO A 43 7.78 -14.56 5.90
CA PRO A 43 8.87 -15.26 6.57
C PRO A 43 9.54 -14.47 7.70
N GLU A 44 9.51 -13.13 7.63
CA GLU A 44 10.05 -12.25 8.66
C GLU A 44 9.04 -11.92 9.77
N GLY A 45 7.77 -12.27 9.59
CA GLY A 45 6.72 -12.04 10.59
C GLY A 45 6.23 -10.60 10.68
N TYR A 46 6.53 -9.74 9.70
CA TYR A 46 6.12 -8.33 9.71
C TYR A 46 4.81 -8.11 8.98
N GLY A 47 4.58 -8.87 7.90
CA GLY A 47 3.48 -8.63 6.97
C GLY A 47 3.70 -7.36 6.14
N ALA A 48 3.01 -7.28 5.01
CA ALA A 48 3.20 -6.21 4.05
C ALA A 48 1.95 -6.00 3.19
N LEU A 49 1.87 -4.83 2.55
CA LEU A 49 1.03 -4.64 1.37
C LEU A 49 1.90 -4.53 0.12
N TYR A 50 1.34 -4.96 -1.00
CA TYR A 50 1.95 -4.92 -2.32
C TYR A 50 1.04 -4.19 -3.30
N ALA A 51 1.59 -3.22 -4.02
CA ALA A 51 0.87 -2.46 -5.05
C ALA A 51 1.82 -1.97 -6.15
N ASP A 52 1.28 -1.54 -7.28
CA ASP A 52 2.09 -1.11 -8.42
C ASP A 52 2.69 0.29 -8.22
N LEU A 53 3.89 0.51 -8.74
CA LEU A 53 4.44 1.85 -8.89
C LEU A 53 3.95 2.51 -10.18
N PRO A 54 3.75 3.84 -10.18
CA PRO A 54 3.56 4.59 -11.42
C PRO A 54 4.75 4.39 -12.36
N LYS A 55 4.48 4.07 -13.63
CA LYS A 55 5.53 4.00 -14.65
C LYS A 55 6.23 5.35 -14.76
N ARG A 56 7.57 5.33 -14.79
CA ARG A 56 8.38 6.54 -15.01
C ARG A 56 8.28 7.01 -16.46
N ARG A 57 8.16 6.08 -17.42
CA ARG A 57 7.96 6.39 -18.83
C ARG A 57 6.87 5.49 -19.44
N PRO A 58 6.08 5.99 -20.40
CA PRO A 58 5.08 5.18 -21.12
C PRO A 58 5.67 3.95 -21.81
N CYS A 59 6.95 4.04 -22.19
CA CYS A 59 7.68 3.01 -22.91
C CYS A 59 8.27 1.92 -22.00
N ASP A 60 8.22 2.08 -20.68
CA ASP A 60 8.74 1.08 -19.75
C ASP A 60 7.84 -0.15 -19.82
N ARG A 61 8.44 -1.25 -20.30
CA ARG A 61 7.76 -2.53 -20.53
C ARG A 61 7.30 -3.18 -19.22
N GLU A 62 8.07 -3.02 -18.15
CA GLU A 62 7.81 -3.61 -16.85
C GLU A 62 7.20 -2.57 -15.90
N GLN A 63 6.04 -2.89 -15.35
CA GLN A 63 5.49 -2.17 -14.23
C GLN A 63 6.02 -2.83 -12.96
N CYS A 64 6.83 -2.10 -12.19
CA CYS A 64 7.39 -2.62 -10.95
C CYS A 64 6.38 -2.44 -9.81
N GLY A 65 6.29 -3.43 -8.93
CA GLY A 65 5.54 -3.30 -7.69
C GLY A 65 6.38 -2.77 -6.52
N ARG A 66 5.68 -2.34 -5.47
CA ARG A 66 6.23 -1.87 -4.20
C ARG A 66 5.71 -2.77 -3.09
N HIS A 67 6.63 -3.34 -2.31
CA HIS A 67 6.32 -3.91 -1.01
C HIS A 67 6.48 -2.84 0.06
N VAL A 68 5.45 -2.67 0.90
CA VAL A 68 5.47 -1.78 2.07
C VAL A 68 5.19 -2.62 3.30
N ARG A 69 6.15 -2.71 4.22
CA ARG A 69 5.96 -3.46 5.47
C ARG A 69 5.00 -2.73 6.38
N PHE A 70 4.22 -3.48 7.15
CA PHE A 70 3.30 -2.87 8.13
C PHE A 70 4.02 -2.04 9.19
N THR A 71 5.26 -2.41 9.53
CA THR A 71 6.10 -1.67 10.47
C THR A 71 6.60 -0.32 9.94
N GLU A 72 6.57 -0.13 8.62
CA GLU A 72 6.98 1.11 7.96
C GLU A 72 5.78 2.01 7.64
N LEU A 73 4.57 1.45 7.64
CA LEU A 73 3.34 2.13 7.25
C LEU A 73 2.77 2.95 8.39
N ARG A 74 2.52 4.24 8.14
CA ARG A 74 1.89 5.15 9.08
C ARG A 74 0.43 5.41 8.75
N ALA A 75 0.12 5.65 7.48
CA ALA A 75 -1.24 5.94 7.03
C ALA A 75 -1.39 5.70 5.52
N ILE A 76 -2.64 5.54 5.09
CA ILE A 76 -3.00 5.46 3.67
C ILE A 76 -4.07 6.50 3.38
N TYR A 77 -3.88 7.21 2.29
CA TYR A 77 -4.77 8.27 1.83
C TYR A 77 -5.25 8.00 0.41
N SER A 78 -6.46 8.45 0.11
CA SER A 78 -6.94 8.57 -1.25
C SER A 78 -6.23 9.72 -1.99
N PRO A 79 -6.38 9.81 -3.33
CA PRO A 79 -5.73 10.86 -4.13
C PRO A 79 -6.17 12.28 -3.76
N ASP A 80 -7.41 12.43 -3.31
CA ASP A 80 -8.00 13.68 -2.81
C ASP A 80 -7.61 13.99 -1.36
N GLY A 81 -6.80 13.14 -0.71
CA GLY A 81 -6.27 13.35 0.63
C GLY A 81 -7.18 12.87 1.77
N ARG A 82 -8.26 12.12 1.47
CA ARG A 82 -9.08 11.48 2.49
C ARG A 82 -8.30 10.33 3.12
N LEU A 83 -8.31 10.24 4.45
CA LEU A 83 -7.73 9.11 5.17
C LEU A 83 -8.51 7.83 4.83
N LEU A 84 -7.81 6.80 4.38
CA LEU A 84 -8.35 5.45 4.14
C LEU A 84 -7.96 4.48 5.26
N TRP A 85 -6.77 4.66 5.85
CA TRP A 85 -6.31 3.90 7.00
C TRP A 85 -5.31 4.73 7.82
N PRO A 86 -5.33 4.66 9.17
CA PRO A 86 -6.22 3.84 10.00
C PRO A 86 -7.68 4.31 9.98
N GLU A 87 -8.63 3.38 10.15
CA GLU A 87 -10.03 3.73 10.43
C GLU A 87 -10.08 4.42 11.80
N THR A 88 -10.67 5.62 11.84
CA THR A 88 -10.89 6.40 13.07
C THR A 88 -12.17 5.99 13.79
#